data_AF-A0A081RPJ5-F1
#
_entry.id   AF-A0A081RPJ5-F1
#
_cell.length_a   1.000
_cell.length_b   1.000
_cell.length_c   1.000
_cell.angle_alpha   90.00
_cell.angle_beta   90.00
_cell.angle_gamma   90.00
#
_symmetry.space_group_name_H-M   'P 1'
#
loop_
_entity.id
_entity.type
_entity.pdbx_description
1 polymer ?
#
loop_
_entity_poly.entity_id
_entity_poly.type
_entity_poly.pdbx_seq_one_letter_code
_entity_poly.pdbx_strand_id
1 'polypeptide(L)' 'MTDSDFTCNDCEGEIVEYYHDGYKGKRGKCVQCGQEFPLE' A
#
# COMPACT_ATOMS: atom_id res chain seq x y z
N MET A 1 -18.47 5.79 6.78
CA MET A 1 -17.39 4.84 7.08
C MET A 1 -16.76 4.52 5.74
N THR A 2 -15.70 5.23 5.37
CA THR A 2 -14.98 5.02 4.11
C THR A 2 -14.07 3.83 4.31
N ASP A 3 -14.63 2.64 4.08
CA ASP A 3 -13.94 1.36 4.05
C ASP A 3 -13.17 1.26 2.73
N SER A 4 -11.94 1.72 2.75
CA SER A 4 -10.95 1.38 1.72
C SER A 4 -9.62 1.25 2.42
N ASP A 5 -9.62 0.39 3.45
CA ASP A 5 -8.42 -0.02 4.15
C ASP A 5 -7.70 -1.02 3.23
N PHE A 6 -6.74 -0.52 2.44
CA PHE A 6 -5.88 -1.40 1.67
C PHE A 6 -5.14 -2.28 2.70
N THR A 7 -5.55 -3.53 2.80
CA THR A 7 -4.95 -4.53 3.69
C THR A 7 -4.14 -5.50 2.87
N CYS A 8 -3.00 -5.91 3.41
CA CYS A 8 -2.12 -6.84 2.73
C CYS A 8 -2.76 -8.22 2.64
N ASN A 9 -2.86 -8.78 1.42
CA ASN A 9 -3.42 -10.11 1.22
C ASN A 9 -2.60 -11.23 1.91
N ASP A 10 -1.31 -10.99 2.17
CA ASP A 10 -0.42 -12.00 2.76
C ASP A 10 -0.43 -11.97 4.29
N CYS A 11 -0.42 -10.76 4.86
CA CYS A 11 -0.21 -10.56 6.29
C CYS A 11 -1.36 -9.78 6.98
N GLU A 12 -2.44 -9.48 6.24
CA GLU A 12 -3.62 -8.71 6.67
C GLU A 12 -3.30 -7.34 7.29
N GLY A 13 -2.04 -6.90 7.17
CA GLY A 13 -1.56 -5.65 7.73
C GLY A 13 -1.94 -4.44 6.88
N GLU A 14 -2.05 -3.30 7.54
CA GLU A 14 -2.32 -2.01 6.91
C GLU A 14 -1.30 -1.71 5.80
N ILE A 15 -1.80 -1.30 4.63
CA ILE A 15 -0.99 -0.81 3.52
C ILE A 15 -1.05 0.71 3.54
N VAL A 16 0.12 1.34 3.69
CA VAL A 16 0.26 2.78 3.59
C VAL A 16 0.51 3.19 2.13
N GLU A 17 -0.34 4.07 1.62
CA GLU A 17 -0.15 4.68 0.31
C GLU A 17 0.89 5.80 0.41
N TYR A 18 1.85 5.80 -0.52
CA TYR A 18 2.85 6.83 -0.63
C TYR A 18 3.09 7.17 -2.11
N TYR A 19 3.40 8.43 -2.38
CA TYR A 19 3.78 8.87 -3.72
C TYR A 19 5.28 8.61 -3.93
N HIS A 20 5.62 7.84 -4.97
CA HIS A 20 7.01 7.57 -5.31
C HIS A 20 7.43 8.45 -6.48
N ASP A 21 8.23 9.49 -6.18
CA ASP A 21 8.68 10.49 -7.15
C ASP A 21 9.39 9.88 -8.36
N GLY A 22 10.24 8.86 -8.14
CA GLY A 22 10.94 8.14 -9.21
C GLY A 22 10.04 7.39 -10.20
N TYR A 23 8.85 6.94 -9.77
CA TYR A 23 7.87 6.27 -10.63
C TYR A 23 6.73 7.21 -11.05
N LYS A 24 6.74 8.47 -10.56
CA LYS A 24 5.68 9.46 -10.71
C LYS A 24 4.27 8.89 -10.44
N GLY A 25 4.16 7.95 -9.50
CA GLY A 25 2.95 7.19 -9.24
C GLY A 25 2.73 6.93 -7.76
N LYS A 26 1.50 6.55 -7.41
CA LYS A 26 1.17 6.09 -6.07
C LYS A 26 1.57 4.63 -5.91
N ARG A 27 2.09 4.28 -4.75
CA ARG A 27 2.45 2.91 -4.39
C ARG A 27 1.95 2.64 -2.99
N GLY A 28 1.54 1.41 -2.74
CA GLY A 28 1.18 0.94 -1.42
C GLY A 28 2.35 0.18 -0.82
N LYS A 29 2.60 0.32 0.48
CA LYS A 29 3.52 -0.54 1.21
C LYS A 29 2.87 -1.07 2.47
N CYS A 30 2.87 -2.39 2.64
CA CYS A 30 2.41 -2.98 3.89
C CYS A 30 3.39 -2.68 5.03
N VAL A 31 2.89 -2.18 6.16
CA VAL A 31 3.72 -1.90 7.34
C VAL A 31 4.10 -3.15 8.14
N GLN A 32 3.37 -4.26 7.95
CA GLN A 32 3.63 -5.52 8.66
C GLN A 32 4.69 -6.37 7.96
N CYS A 33 4.44 -6.75 6.71
CA CYS A 33 5.35 -7.62 5.95
C CYS A 33 6.26 -6.86 4.98
N GLY A 34 6.08 -5.54 4.80
CA GLY A 34 6.96 -4.72 3.97
C GLY A 34 6.71 -4.84 2.47
N GLN A 35 5.72 -5.63 2.05
CA GLN A 35 5.40 -5.86 0.64
C GLN A 35 4.91 -4.57 -0.03
N GLU A 36 5.44 -4.30 -1.22
CA GLU A 36 5.11 -3.11 -1.99
C GLU A 36 4.17 -3.47 -3.14
N PHE A 37 3.10 -2.71 -3.28
CA PHE A 37 2.06 -2.89 -4.27
C PHE A 37 2.01 -1.68 -5.21
N PRO A 38 2.00 -1.88 -6.53
CA PRO A 38 1.69 -0.80 -7.45
C PRO A 38 0.21 -0.39 -7.27
N LEU A 39 -0.04 0.89 -7.00
CA LEU A 39 -1.38 1.48 -6.97
C LEU A 39 -1.49 2.31 -8.25
N GLU A 40 -1.74 1.62 -9.38
CA GLU A 40 -1.97 2.26 -10.69
C GLU A 40 -3.12 3.29 -10.64
#